data_AF-A0A918XMC1-F1
#
_entry.id   AF-A0A918XMC1-F1
#
_cell.length_a   1.000
_cell.length_b   1.000
_cell.length_c   1.000
_cell.angle_alpha   90.00
_cell.angle_beta   90.00
_cell.angle_gamma   90.00
#
_symmetry.space_group_name_H-M   'P 1'
#
loop_
_entity.id
_entity.type
_entity.pdbx_description
1 polymer ?
#
loop_
_entity_poly.entity_id
_entity_poly.type
_entity_poly.pdbx_seq_one_letter_code
_entity_poly.pdbx_strand_id
1 'polypeptide(L)' 'MTLTPEHAPPVGMLWLDLTRQCQLECAHCYNASGPTGGHGDMGLADWIRTVD' A
#
# COMPACT_ATOMS: atom_id res chain seq x y z
N MET A 1 -19.47 -14.24 26.37
CA MET A 1 -18.73 -14.72 25.18
C MET A 1 -17.68 -13.69 24.85
N THR A 2 -16.46 -13.90 25.33
CA THR A 2 -15.29 -13.09 24.99
C THR A 2 -14.56 -13.81 23.86
N LEU A 3 -14.50 -13.20 22.68
CA LEU A 3 -13.67 -13.68 21.58
C LEU A 3 -12.21 -13.38 21.97
N THR A 4 -11.45 -14.41 22.34
CA THR A 4 -9.99 -14.31 22.35
C THR A 4 -9.53 -14.13 20.90
N PRO A 5 -8.73 -13.10 20.57
CA PRO A 5 -8.19 -12.97 19.23
C PRO A 5 -7.29 -14.17 18.95
N GLU A 6 -7.66 -14.97 17.96
CA GLU A 6 -6.80 -15.99 17.41
C GLU A 6 -5.58 -15.30 16.79
N HIS A 7 -4.38 -15.72 17.21
CA HIS A 7 -3.14 -15.19 16.65
C HIS A 7 -3.09 -15.58 15.17
N ALA A 8 -3.17 -14.59 14.28
CA ALA A 8 -2.94 -14.81 12.86
C ALA A 8 -1.52 -15.36 12.66
N PRO A 9 -1.32 -16.28 11.69
CA PRO A 9 0.02 -16.71 11.33
C PRO A 9 0.86 -15.50 10.88
N PRO A 10 2.19 -15.56 11.08
CA PRO A 10 3.07 -14.46 10.71
C PRO A 10 2.98 -14.16 9.21
N VAL A 11 2.86 -12.88 8.87
CA VAL A 11 2.88 -12.40 7.48
C VAL A 11 4.32 -12.44 6.99
N GLY A 12 4.61 -13.33 6.05
CA GLY A 12 5.96 -13.43 5.45
C GLY A 12 6.23 -12.38 4.37
N MET A 13 5.19 -11.79 3.77
CA MET A 13 5.30 -10.79 2.72
C MET A 13 4.03 -9.94 2.65
N LEU A 14 4.20 -8.64 2.41
CA LEU A 14 3.12 -7.71 2.13
C LEU A 14 3.44 -6.91 0.85
N TRP A 15 2.51 -6.86 -0.09
CA TRP A 15 2.59 -5.97 -1.25
C TRP A 15 1.64 -4.79 -1.03
N LEU A 16 2.19 -3.58 -1.02
CA LEU A 16 1.43 -2.34 -0.89
C LEU A 16 1.55 -1.51 -2.14
N ASP A 17 0.41 -1.03 -2.61
CA ASP A 17 0.39 0.01 -3.60
C ASP A 17 0.33 1.38 -2.93
N LEU A 18 1.38 2.17 -3.12
CA LEU A 18 1.59 3.41 -2.38
C LEU A 18 1.10 4.63 -3.14
N THR A 19 1.05 4.56 -4.47
CA THR A 19 0.76 5.70 -5.33
C THR A 19 0.24 5.24 -6.69
N ARG A 20 -0.66 6.03 -7.27
CA ARG A 20 -1.09 5.87 -8.66
C ARG A 20 -0.28 6.74 -9.61
N GLN A 21 0.54 7.66 -9.11
CA GLN A 21 1.40 8.48 -9.95
C GLN A 21 2.49 7.63 -10.62
N CYS A 22 2.55 7.66 -11.95
CA CYS A 22 3.61 7.03 -12.75
C CYS A 22 3.92 7.91 -13.97
N GLN A 23 5.15 7.92 -14.47
CA GLN A 23 5.53 8.76 -15.63
C GLN A 23 5.23 8.09 -16.98
N LEU A 24 4.59 6.92 -16.97
CA LEU A 24 4.33 6.11 -18.16
C LEU A 24 2.83 6.04 -18.46
N GLU A 25 2.50 5.93 -19.74
CA GLU A 25 1.14 5.71 -20.25
C GLU A 25 1.00 4.28 -20.82
N CYS A 26 1.10 3.30 -19.92
CA CYS A 26 1.12 1.89 -20.30
C CYS A 26 -0.29 1.38 -20.65
N ALA A 27 -0.43 0.69 -21.79
CA ALA A 27 -1.67 0.03 -22.18
C ALA A 27 -2.09 -1.12 -21.24
N HIS A 28 -1.14 -1.78 -20.56
CA HIS A 28 -1.38 -2.96 -19.72
C HIS A 28 -1.16 -2.69 -18.22
N CYS A 29 -1.45 -1.48 -17.74
CA CYS A 29 -1.35 -1.15 -16.32
C CYS A 29 -2.61 -1.60 -15.55
N TYR A 30 -2.57 -2.78 -14.92
CA TYR A 30 -3.67 -3.28 -14.07
C TYR A 30 -3.96 -2.41 -12.85
N ASN A 31 -3.02 -1.54 -12.50
CA ASN A 31 -3.12 -0.67 -11.34
C ASN A 31 -3.62 0.74 -11.71
N ALA A 32 -3.90 0.99 -12.99
CA ALA A 32 -4.32 2.27 -13.55
C ALA A 32 -3.39 3.45 -13.16
N SER A 33 -2.10 3.16 -12.94
CA SER A 33 -1.11 4.19 -12.67
C SER A 33 -0.78 4.96 -13.94
N GLY A 34 -0.54 6.26 -13.81
CA GLY A 34 -0.22 7.12 -14.96
C GLY A 34 0.14 8.55 -14.55
N PRO A 35 0.41 9.44 -15.53
CA PRO A 35 0.90 10.79 -15.28
C PRO A 35 -0.08 11.68 -14.52
N THR A 36 -1.35 11.31 -14.50
CA THR A 36 -2.42 12.00 -13.76
C THR A 36 -2.85 11.25 -12.49
N GLY A 37 -2.20 10.13 -12.17
CA GLY A 37 -2.52 9.34 -10.99
C GLY A 37 -2.13 10.09 -9.72
N GLY A 38 -3.03 10.12 -8.73
CA GLY A 38 -2.75 10.80 -7.46
C GLY A 38 -1.63 10.14 -6.66
N HIS A 39 -0.95 10.96 -5.88
CA HIS A 39 -0.09 10.53 -4.78
C HIS A 39 -0.54 11.30 -3.53
N GLY A 40 -0.87 10.59 -2.45
CA GLY A 40 -1.21 11.24 -1.19
C GLY A 40 0.00 11.88 -0.54
N ASP A 41 -0.21 12.42 0.67
CA ASP A 41 0.86 12.94 1.51
C ASP A 41 1.11 11.91 2.63
N MET A 42 2.25 11.22 2.57
CA MET A 42 2.67 10.31 3.63
C MET A 42 4.06 10.69 4.13
N GLY A 43 4.11 11.21 5.36
CA GLY A 43 5.33 11.69 5.99
C GLY A 43 6.11 10.57 6.69
N LEU A 44 7.32 10.88 7.16
CA LEU A 44 8.19 9.91 7.82
C LEU A 44 7.52 9.18 9.01
N ALA A 45 6.76 9.92 9.83
CA ALA A 45 6.07 9.34 10.98
C ALA A 45 4.97 8.35 10.56
N ASP A 46 4.25 8.63 9.47
CA ASP A 46 3.23 7.73 8.92
C ASP A 46 3.86 6.45 8.36
N TRP A 47 5.03 6.59 7.74
CA TRP A 47 5.84 5.46 7.28
C TRP A 47 6.23 4.55 8.43
N ILE A 48 6.88 5.09 9.46
CA ILE A 48 7.33 4.31 10.63
C ILE A 48 6.16 3.56 11.24
N ARG A 49 5.02 4.22 11.49
CA ARG A 49 3.81 3.58 12.02
C ARG A 49 3.29 2.42 11.17
N THR A 50 3.56 2.42 9.87
CA THR A 50 2.97 1.47 8.92
C THR A 50 3.88 0.28 8.61
N VAL A 51 5.20 0.47 8.60
CA VAL A 51 6.17 -0.56 8.14
C VAL A 51 7.08 -1.12 9.22
N ASP A 52 7.24 -0.43 10.36
CA ASP A 52 8.07 -0.82 11.50
C ASP A 52 7.18 -1.29 12.67
#